data_AF-A0A061I3U9-F1
#
_entry.id   AF-A0A061I3U9-F1
#
_cell.length_a   1.000
_cell.length_b   1.000
_cell.length_c   1.000
_cell.angle_alpha   90.00
_cell.angle_beta   90.00
_cell.angle_gamma   90.00
#
_symmetry.space_group_name_H-M   'P 1'
#
loop_
_entity.id
_entity.type
_entity.pdbx_description
1 polymer ?
#
loop_
_entity_poly.entity_id
_entity_poly.type
_entity_poly.pdbx_seq_one_letter_code
_entity_poly.pdbx_strand_id
1 'polypeptide(L)'
;MKAEIDTIKKKTQNEGMLEIERLDKGSGSKDVSITNRIQEIEERISVAEDLLEDIQSSIKENLKSNKSLTQNIQQIWDTVKRPNLRIIGIEEGEEIQLKGTENIFNKIIEENFPNLQKDMPMKVQEAYRTPNRLDDKKKSP
;
A
#
# COMPACT_ATOMS: atom_id res chain seq x y z
N MET A 1 78.61 -43.47 3.85
CA MET A 1 77.94 -43.18 2.55
C MET A 1 76.59 -43.87 2.35
N LYS A 2 76.48 -45.18 2.06
CA LYS A 2 75.16 -45.78 1.73
C LYS A 2 74.13 -45.73 2.87
N ALA A 3 74.55 -46.06 4.09
CA ALA A 3 73.69 -46.01 5.29
C ALA A 3 73.24 -44.59 5.68
N GLU A 4 74.07 -43.58 5.44
CA GLU A 4 73.70 -42.16 5.69
C GLU A 4 72.65 -41.68 4.70
N ILE A 5 72.79 -42.03 3.42
CA ILE A 5 71.81 -41.69 2.38
C ILE A 5 70.45 -42.32 2.70
N ASP A 6 70.43 -43.58 3.13
CA ASP A 6 69.18 -44.26 3.51
C ASP A 6 68.53 -43.65 4.76
N THR A 7 69.36 -43.22 5.73
CA THR A 7 68.88 -42.52 6.93
C THR A 7 68.25 -41.17 6.60
N ILE A 8 68.87 -40.40 5.70
CA ILE A 8 68.35 -39.11 5.24
C ILE A 8 67.02 -39.32 4.50
N LYS A 9 66.95 -40.28 3.58
CA LYS A 9 65.70 -40.59 2.85
C LYS A 9 64.56 -40.95 3.80
N LYS A 10 64.83 -41.81 4.79
CA LYS A 10 63.82 -42.24 5.78
C LYS A 10 63.34 -41.06 6.64
N LYS A 11 64.26 -40.17 7.04
CA LYS A 11 63.91 -38.96 7.79
C LYS A 11 63.03 -38.01 6.98
N THR A 12 63.41 -37.71 5.73
CA THR A 12 62.62 -36.85 4.84
C THR A 12 61.23 -37.42 4.55
N GLN A 13 61.12 -38.75 4.35
CA GLN A 13 59.82 -39.40 4.15
C GLN A 13 58.92 -39.30 5.40
N ASN A 14 59.50 -39.49 6.59
CA ASN A 14 58.76 -39.38 7.85
C ASN A 14 58.30 -37.95 8.14
N GLU A 15 59.14 -36.94 7.86
CA GLU A 15 58.78 -35.53 8.00
C GLU A 15 57.64 -35.15 7.04
N GLY A 16 57.70 -35.59 5.78
CA GLY A 16 56.60 -35.38 4.82
C GLY A 16 55.29 -36.03 5.23
N MET A 17 55.34 -37.24 5.81
CA MET A 17 54.15 -37.95 6.30
C MET A 17 53.50 -37.23 7.51
N LEU A 18 54.31 -36.67 8.41
CA LEU A 18 53.83 -35.89 9.56
C LEU A 18 53.19 -34.56 9.12
N GLU A 19 53.71 -33.91 8.08
CA GLU A 19 53.14 -32.69 7.51
C GLU A 19 51.74 -32.95 6.91
N ILE A 20 51.60 -34.04 6.15
CA ILE A 20 50.32 -34.47 5.54
C ILE A 20 49.28 -34.76 6.62
N GLU A 21 49.64 -35.47 7.69
CA GLU A 21 48.71 -35.77 8.79
C GLU A 21 48.23 -34.51 9.52
N ARG A 22 49.10 -33.51 9.69
CA ARG A 22 48.73 -32.22 10.28
C ARG A 22 47.79 -31.44 9.38
N LEU A 23 48.06 -31.43 8.07
CA LEU A 23 47.19 -30.78 7.10
C LEU A 23 45.81 -31.44 7.03
N ASP A 24 45.76 -32.78 7.03
CA ASP A 24 44.52 -33.56 6.99
C ASP A 24 43.62 -33.34 8.22
N LYS A 25 44.22 -33.37 9.42
CA LYS A 25 43.50 -33.00 10.66
C LYS A 25 43.05 -31.53 10.64
N GLY A 26 43.90 -30.66 10.12
CA GLY A 26 43.61 -29.24 9.93
C GLY A 26 42.46 -28.99 8.95
N SER A 27 42.35 -29.74 7.86
CA SER A 27 41.23 -29.67 6.91
C SER A 27 39.94 -30.23 7.50
N GLY A 28 39.99 -31.39 8.17
CA GLY A 28 38.78 -31.99 8.75
C GLY A 28 38.07 -31.08 9.77
N SER A 29 38.83 -30.35 10.59
CA SER A 29 38.26 -29.35 11.51
C SER A 29 37.61 -28.15 10.80
N LYS A 30 38.16 -27.70 9.68
CA LYS A 30 37.59 -26.62 8.85
C LYS A 30 36.31 -27.09 8.15
N ASP A 31 36.28 -28.32 7.65
CA ASP A 31 35.13 -28.90 6.97
C ASP A 31 33.94 -29.04 7.92
N VAL A 32 34.15 -29.48 9.16
CA VAL A 32 33.12 -29.51 10.21
C VAL A 32 32.61 -28.09 10.52
N SER A 33 33.51 -27.12 10.62
CA SER A 33 33.11 -25.72 10.86
C SER A 33 32.27 -25.14 9.72
N ILE A 34 32.63 -25.43 8.46
CA ILE A 34 31.86 -25.01 7.28
C ILE A 34 30.49 -25.70 7.29
N THR A 35 30.43 -27.00 7.56
CA THR A 35 29.19 -27.77 7.59
C THR A 35 28.21 -27.20 8.62
N ASN A 36 28.67 -26.90 9.84
CA ASN A 36 27.83 -26.30 10.86
C ASN A 36 27.29 -24.93 10.44
N ARG A 37 28.11 -24.10 9.79
CA ARG A 37 27.68 -22.79 9.26
C ARG A 37 26.66 -22.93 8.14
N ILE A 38 26.79 -23.93 7.28
CA ILE A 38 25.81 -24.22 6.22
C ILE A 38 24.47 -24.59 6.85
N GLN A 39 24.46 -25.52 7.81
CA GLN A 39 23.23 -25.94 8.49
C GLN A 39 22.54 -24.75 9.19
N GLU A 40 23.30 -23.90 9.90
CA GLU A 40 22.74 -22.70 10.54
C GLU A 40 22.10 -21.74 9.51
N ILE A 41 22.75 -21.57 8.34
CA ILE A 41 22.22 -20.73 7.27
C ILE A 41 20.96 -21.36 6.66
N GLU A 42 20.92 -22.67 6.45
CA GLU A 42 19.76 -23.39 5.93
C GLU A 42 18.55 -23.25 6.86
N GLU A 43 18.74 -23.42 8.18
CA GLU A 43 17.68 -23.22 9.18
C GLU A 43 17.16 -21.78 9.15
N ARG A 44 18.05 -20.78 9.05
CA ARG A 44 17.68 -19.37 8.96
C ARG A 44 16.94 -19.04 7.66
N ILE A 45 17.30 -19.67 6.54
CA ILE A 45 16.60 -19.52 5.26
C ILE A 45 15.19 -20.09 5.37
N SER A 46 15.03 -21.29 5.93
CA SER A 46 13.71 -21.90 6.14
C SER A 46 12.79 -20.99 6.96
N VAL A 47 13.28 -20.42 8.06
CA VAL A 47 12.49 -19.47 8.87
C VAL A 47 12.14 -18.20 8.08
N ALA A 48 13.06 -17.70 7.25
CA ALA A 48 12.81 -16.52 6.42
C ALA A 48 11.79 -16.78 5.31
N GLU A 49 11.75 -17.99 4.75
CA GLU A 49 10.77 -18.43 3.75
C GLU A 49 9.36 -18.47 4.35
N ASP A 50 9.20 -19.08 5.54
CA ASP A 50 7.92 -19.12 6.24
C ASP A 50 7.38 -17.71 6.53
N LEU A 51 8.24 -16.82 7.04
CA LEU A 51 7.88 -15.42 7.30
C LEU A 51 7.49 -14.66 6.02
N LEU A 52 8.14 -14.97 4.90
CA LEU A 52 7.81 -14.36 3.62
C LEU A 52 6.41 -14.78 3.14
N GLU A 53 6.05 -16.05 3.31
CA GLU A 53 4.73 -16.56 2.98
C GLU A 53 3.63 -15.90 3.82
N ASP A 54 3.86 -15.74 5.13
CA ASP A 54 2.95 -15.03 6.05
C ASP A 54 2.74 -13.57 5.64
N ILE A 55 3.82 -12.87 5.27
CA ILE A 55 3.77 -11.48 4.80
C ILE A 55 2.98 -11.40 3.49
N GLN A 56 3.22 -12.32 2.54
CA GLN A 56 2.51 -12.34 1.26
C GLN A 56 1.00 -12.58 1.46
N SER A 57 0.63 -13.51 2.34
CA SER A 57 -0.77 -13.76 2.68
C SER A 57 -1.42 -12.50 3.29
N SER A 58 -0.75 -11.87 4.26
CA SER A 58 -1.21 -10.64 4.90
C SER A 58 -1.39 -9.47 3.91
N ILE A 59 -0.47 -9.31 2.96
CA ILE A 59 -0.59 -8.30 1.89
C ILE A 59 -1.82 -8.58 1.03
N LYS A 60 -2.04 -9.83 0.63
CA LYS A 60 -3.19 -10.23 -0.19
C LYS A 60 -4.52 -9.97 0.50
N GLU A 61 -4.61 -10.23 1.80
CA GLU A 61 -5.80 -9.92 2.60
C GLU A 61 -6.03 -8.41 2.71
N ASN A 62 -4.98 -7.63 3.01
CA ASN A 62 -5.06 -6.18 3.09
C ASN A 62 -5.51 -5.55 1.76
N LEU A 63 -5.03 -6.04 0.62
CA LEU A 63 -5.48 -5.57 -0.70
C LEU A 63 -6.97 -5.82 -0.94
N LYS A 64 -7.50 -6.98 -0.53
CA LYS A 64 -8.94 -7.28 -0.62
C LYS A 64 -9.75 -6.36 0.28
N SER A 65 -9.31 -6.17 1.52
CA SER A 65 -9.96 -5.28 2.50
C SER A 65 -9.98 -3.83 2.01
N ASN A 66 -8.85 -3.33 1.49
CA ASN A 66 -8.77 -1.98 0.93
C ASN A 66 -9.72 -1.79 -0.27
N LYS A 67 -9.79 -2.77 -1.18
CA LYS A 67 -10.72 -2.71 -2.32
C LYS A 67 -12.18 -2.65 -1.85
N SER A 68 -12.55 -3.47 -0.87
CA SER A 68 -13.90 -3.45 -0.27
C SER A 68 -14.18 -2.11 0.39
N LEU A 69 -13.23 -1.56 1.13
CA LEU A 69 -13.37 -0.26 1.78
C LEU A 69 -13.58 0.87 0.77
N THR A 70 -12.83 0.89 -0.34
CA THR A 70 -13.03 1.87 -1.42
C THR A 70 -14.44 1.78 -2.00
N GLN A 71 -14.95 0.56 -2.25
CA GLN A 71 -16.31 0.36 -2.76
C GLN A 71 -17.37 0.84 -1.75
N ASN A 72 -17.18 0.54 -0.46
CA ASN A 72 -18.09 0.99 0.59
C ASN A 72 -18.11 2.53 0.71
N ILE A 73 -16.94 3.18 0.64
CA ILE A 73 -16.84 4.64 0.63
C ILE A 73 -17.61 5.22 -0.57
N GLN A 74 -17.47 4.62 -1.75
CA GLN A 74 -18.21 5.06 -2.93
C GLN A 74 -19.72 4.93 -2.72
N GLN A 75 -20.19 3.79 -2.22
CA GLN A 75 -21.62 3.56 -1.95
C GLN A 75 -22.19 4.54 -0.91
N ILE A 76 -21.42 4.85 0.15
CA ILE A 76 -21.80 5.85 1.15
C ILE A 76 -21.92 7.22 0.49
N TRP A 77 -20.92 7.62 -0.31
CA TRP A 77 -20.96 8.89 -1.03
C TRP A 77 -22.14 9.00 -1.98
N ASP A 78 -22.45 7.94 -2.72
CA ASP A 78 -23.60 7.89 -3.63
C ASP A 78 -24.91 7.99 -2.86
N THR A 79 -25.01 7.33 -1.72
CA THR A 79 -26.19 7.38 -0.84
C THR A 79 -26.38 8.78 -0.26
N VAL A 80 -25.31 9.40 0.24
CA VAL A 80 -25.33 10.75 0.83
C VAL A 80 -25.64 11.81 -0.22
N LYS A 81 -25.18 11.64 -1.46
CA LYS A 81 -25.43 12.58 -2.57
C LYS A 81 -26.77 12.37 -3.28
N ARG A 82 -27.44 11.24 -3.06
CA ARG A 82 -28.71 10.90 -3.73
C ARG A 82 -29.80 11.98 -3.64
N PRO A 83 -30.02 12.68 -2.51
CA PRO A 83 -31.02 13.75 -2.43
C PRO A 83 -30.50 15.10 -2.95
N ASN A 84 -29.22 15.23 -3.28
CA ASN A 84 -28.62 16.51 -3.66
C ASN A 84 -28.88 16.82 -5.13
N LEU A 85 -29.25 18.07 -5.41
CA LEU A 85 -29.39 18.60 -6.77
C LEU A 85 -28.27 19.59 -7.07
N ARG A 86 -27.71 19.52 -8.28
CA ARG A 86 -26.73 20.50 -8.77
C ARG A 86 -27.36 21.38 -9.83
N ILE A 87 -27.53 22.66 -9.51
CA ILE A 87 -28.03 23.69 -10.43
C ILE A 87 -26.83 24.43 -11.01
N ILE A 88 -26.81 24.62 -12.32
CA ILE A 88 -25.72 25.28 -13.07
C ILE A 88 -26.27 26.46 -13.86
N GLY A 89 -25.41 27.43 -14.21
CA GLY A 89 -25.80 28.61 -14.99
C GLY A 89 -26.47 29.72 -14.20
N ILE A 90 -26.42 29.67 -12.86
CA ILE A 90 -26.93 30.74 -11.98
C ILE A 90 -25.87 31.82 -11.83
N GLU A 91 -26.21 33.07 -12.14
CA GLU A 91 -25.30 34.22 -12.04
C GLU A 91 -24.85 34.44 -10.58
N GLU A 92 -23.56 34.69 -10.35
CA GLU A 92 -23.04 34.95 -9.00
C GLU A 92 -23.71 36.20 -8.38
N GLY A 93 -24.17 36.08 -7.14
CA GLY A 93 -24.87 37.16 -6.42
C GLY A 93 -26.40 37.13 -6.52
N GLU A 94 -27.01 36.24 -7.32
CA GLU A 94 -28.47 36.07 -7.36
C GLU A 94 -29.03 35.67 -5.98
N GLU A 95 -28.28 34.91 -5.19
CA GLU A 95 -28.60 34.57 -3.80
C GLU A 95 -28.75 35.80 -2.90
N ILE A 96 -28.05 36.90 -3.18
CA ILE A 96 -28.16 38.16 -2.41
C ILE A 96 -29.49 38.84 -2.74
N GLN A 97 -29.85 38.86 -4.02
CA GLN A 97 -31.11 39.45 -4.49
C GLN A 97 -32.32 38.67 -3.96
N LEU A 98 -32.23 37.34 -3.99
CA LEU A 98 -33.26 36.43 -3.52
C LEU A 98 -33.21 36.17 -2.01
N LYS A 99 -32.31 36.83 -1.28
CA LYS A 99 -32.16 36.71 0.19
C LYS A 99 -31.96 35.26 0.67
N GLY A 100 -31.22 34.46 -0.07
CA GLY A 100 -30.93 33.07 0.26
C GLY A 100 -30.73 32.20 -0.97
N THR A 101 -29.81 31.24 -0.87
CA THR A 101 -29.53 30.27 -1.95
C THR A 101 -30.72 29.33 -2.14
N GLU A 102 -31.45 29.03 -1.07
CA GLU A 102 -32.66 28.21 -1.07
C GLU A 102 -33.80 28.84 -1.89
N ASN A 103 -33.87 30.17 -1.96
CA ASN A 103 -34.91 30.88 -2.71
C ASN A 103 -34.69 30.81 -4.22
N ILE A 104 -33.45 30.57 -4.68
CA ILE A 104 -33.15 30.29 -6.09
C ILE A 104 -33.91 29.05 -6.55
N PHE A 105 -33.94 27.98 -5.74
CA PHE A 105 -34.66 26.76 -6.08
C PHE A 105 -36.16 27.01 -6.24
N ASN A 106 -36.77 27.74 -5.31
CA ASN A 106 -38.21 28.07 -5.37
C ASN A 106 -38.55 28.88 -6.63
N LYS A 107 -37.74 29.89 -6.95
CA LYS A 107 -37.90 30.68 -8.19
C LYS A 107 -37.83 29.80 -9.45
N ILE A 108 -36.86 28.89 -9.52
CA ILE A 108 -36.71 27.97 -10.66
C ILE A 108 -37.93 27.06 -10.79
N ILE A 109 -38.44 26.51 -9.69
CA ILE A 109 -39.62 25.64 -9.71
C ILE A 109 -40.86 26.44 -10.13
N GLU A 110 -41.05 27.66 -9.64
CA GLU A 110 -42.19 28.50 -10.03
C GLU A 110 -42.17 28.88 -11.51
N GLU A 111 -40.98 29.23 -12.04
CA GLU A 111 -40.81 29.63 -13.45
C GLU A 111 -40.92 28.44 -14.42
N ASN A 112 -40.42 27.26 -14.05
CA ASN A 112 -40.29 26.11 -14.97
C ASN A 112 -41.28 24.96 -14.69
N PHE A 113 -41.72 24.79 -13.44
CA PHE A 113 -42.53 23.65 -12.99
C PHE A 113 -43.70 24.09 -12.08
N PRO A 114 -44.63 24.92 -12.57
CA PRO A 114 -45.64 25.61 -11.75
C PRO A 114 -46.60 24.69 -10.97
N ASN A 115 -46.77 23.43 -11.42
CA ASN A 115 -47.62 22.45 -10.74
C ASN A 115 -46.85 21.61 -9.70
N LEU A 116 -45.52 21.51 -9.81
CA LEU A 116 -44.72 20.62 -8.97
C LEU A 116 -44.82 20.98 -7.49
N GLN A 117 -44.85 22.27 -7.16
CA GLN A 117 -44.94 22.74 -5.78
C GLN A 117 -46.30 22.40 -5.13
N LYS A 118 -47.37 22.31 -5.94
CA LYS A 118 -48.71 21.92 -5.47
C LYS A 118 -48.81 20.41 -5.27
N ASP A 119 -48.28 19.65 -6.23
CA ASP A 119 -48.38 18.19 -6.24
C ASP A 119 -47.39 17.53 -5.26
N MET A 120 -46.21 18.14 -5.08
CA MET A 120 -45.15 17.63 -4.22
C MET A 120 -44.38 18.79 -3.56
N PRO A 121 -44.81 19.25 -2.37
CA PRO A 121 -44.11 20.30 -1.65
C PRO A 121 -42.73 19.79 -1.19
N MET A 122 -41.68 20.36 -1.79
CA MET A 122 -40.28 20.03 -1.47
C MET A 122 -39.76 20.93 -0.35
N LYS A 123 -38.92 20.38 0.53
CA LYS A 123 -38.19 21.13 1.57
C LYS A 123 -36.70 21.09 1.28
N VAL A 124 -36.10 22.27 1.17
CA VAL A 124 -34.65 22.42 1.06
C VAL A 124 -34.06 22.34 2.46
N GLN A 125 -33.17 21.37 2.70
CA GLN A 125 -32.45 21.26 3.98
C GLN A 125 -31.28 22.24 4.04
N GLU A 126 -30.51 22.32 2.95
CA GLU A 126 -29.36 23.20 2.83
C GLU A 126 -29.16 23.55 1.34
N ALA A 127 -28.69 24.76 1.07
CA ALA A 127 -28.30 25.19 -0.27
C ALA A 127 -27.09 26.12 -0.18
N TYR A 128 -26.06 25.85 -0.98
CA TYR A 128 -24.84 26.64 -1.03
C TYR A 128 -24.19 26.56 -2.41
N ARG A 129 -23.37 27.56 -2.73
CA ARG A 129 -22.53 27.54 -3.93
C ARG A 129 -21.34 26.61 -3.74
N THR A 130 -20.92 25.97 -4.83
CA THR A 130 -19.70 25.16 -4.86
C THR A 130 -18.74 25.71 -5.91
N PRO A 131 -17.53 26.21 -5.53
CA PRO A 131 -17.06 26.41 -4.15
C PRO A 131 -17.87 27.50 -3.43
N ASN A 132 -17.91 27.45 -2.09
CA ASN A 132 -18.66 28.41 -1.27
C ASN A 132 -17.90 29.74 -1.12
N ARG A 133 -17.57 30.36 -2.25
CA ARG A 133 -16.88 31.65 -2.36
C ARG A 133 -17.48 32.41 -3.54
N LEU A 134 -17.80 33.68 -3.33
CA LEU A 134 -18.13 34.63 -4.38
C LEU A 134 -16.83 35.12 -5.02
N ASP A 135 -16.73 35.05 -6.35
CA ASP A 135 -15.58 35.56 -7.09
C ASP A 135 -16.04 36.61 -8.09
N ASP A 136 -16.00 37.88 -7.66
CA ASP A 136 -16.40 39.05 -8.47
C ASP A 136 -15.64 39.15 -9.81
N LYS A 137 -14.53 38.41 -10.01
CA LYS A 137 -13.74 38.39 -11.25
C LYS A 137 -14.11 37.27 -12.20
N LYS A 138 -15.03 36.39 -11.82
CA LYS A 138 -15.40 35.22 -12.62
C LYS A 138 -16.31 35.65 -13.76
N LYS A 139 -15.78 35.60 -14.98
CA LYS A 139 -16.47 36.05 -16.20
C LYS A 139 -17.59 35.11 -16.67
N SER A 140 -17.83 34.00 -15.97
CA SER A 140 -18.82 33.00 -16.35
C SER A 140 -19.40 32.33 -15.11
N PRO A 141 -20.72 32.06 -15.08
CA PRO A 141 -21.38 31.26 -14.03
C PRO A 141 -20.69 29.91 -13.80
#